data_AF-A0A954ABA5-F1
#
_entry.id   AF-A0A954ABA5-F1
#
_cell.length_a   1.000
_cell.length_b   1.000
_cell.length_c   1.000
_cell.angle_alpha   90.00
_cell.angle_beta   90.00
_cell.angle_gamma   90.00
#
_symmetry.space_group_name_H-M   'P 1'
#
loop_
_entity.id
_entity.type
_entity.pdbx_description
1 polymer ?
#
loop_
_entity_poly.entity_id
_entity_poly.type
_entity_poly.pdbx_seq_one_letter_code
_entity_poly.pdbx_strand_id
1 'polypeptide(L)'
;IVTHSELILERLATRLVIFDRGRVTCFEGGYSDFLERIGWDGEQRQEREKDDSTSSRATPKFGAKELRRLRAEITNERSRATSALRKTIDELENRIVALEAEVESHNEEMIALASGGDPQRMATLGRMAKEKNGAIESAFSELEQRSEELDRITAEFDVRLSELE
;
A
#
# COMPACT_ATOMS: atom_id res chain seq x y z
N ILE A 1 -8.41 -1.37 -17.75
CA ILE A 1 -7.12 -1.97 -17.37
C ILE A 1 -6.95 -1.72 -15.89
N VAL A 2 -6.66 -2.75 -15.11
CA VAL A 2 -6.26 -2.64 -13.69
C VAL A 2 -4.79 -3.07 -13.67
N THR A 3 -3.91 -2.23 -13.13
CA THR A 3 -2.46 -2.42 -13.16
C THR A 3 -1.83 -1.79 -11.93
N HIS A 4 -0.84 -2.46 -11.35
CA HIS A 4 -0.03 -1.96 -10.24
C HIS A 4 1.33 -1.43 -10.71
N SER A 5 1.61 -1.47 -12.01
CA SER A 5 2.87 -0.96 -12.54
C SER A 5 2.86 0.57 -12.56
N GLU A 6 3.72 1.17 -11.74
CA GLU A 6 3.95 2.63 -11.70
C GLU A 6 4.36 3.18 -13.07
N LEU A 7 5.12 2.39 -13.84
CA LEU A 7 5.61 2.75 -15.17
C LEU A 7 4.46 2.88 -16.20
N ILE A 8 3.37 2.14 -15.99
CA ILE A 8 2.15 2.26 -16.80
C ILE A 8 1.32 3.47 -16.36
N LEU A 9 1.22 3.71 -15.05
CA LEU A 9 0.52 4.88 -14.50
C LEU A 9 1.19 6.18 -14.94
N GLU A 10 2.51 6.25 -14.90
CA GLU A 10 3.28 7.41 -15.34
C GLU A 10 3.04 7.76 -16.82
N ARG A 11 2.92 6.75 -17.68
CA ARG A 11 2.78 6.97 -19.14
C ARG A 11 1.36 7.20 -19.62
N LEU A 12 0.36 6.69 -18.90
CA LEU A 12 -1.04 6.70 -19.37
C LEU A 12 -1.96 7.61 -18.55
N ALA A 13 -1.65 7.85 -17.27
CA ALA A 13 -2.51 8.66 -16.41
C ALA A 13 -2.33 10.14 -16.74
N THR A 14 -3.40 10.77 -17.23
CA THR A 14 -3.48 12.22 -17.49
C THR A 14 -4.38 12.94 -16.50
N ARG A 15 -5.16 12.18 -15.73
CA ARG A 15 -6.02 12.65 -14.65
C ARG A 15 -6.19 11.51 -13.64
N LEU A 16 -6.14 11.86 -12.36
CA LEU A 16 -6.24 10.91 -11.26
C LEU A 16 -7.50 11.20 -10.44
N VAL A 17 -8.23 10.13 -10.08
CA VAL A 17 -9.29 10.17 -9.08
C VAL A 17 -8.79 9.37 -7.89
N ILE A 18 -8.47 10.07 -6.81
CA ILE A 18 -7.82 9.51 -5.64
C ILE A 18 -8.90 9.28 -4.58
N PHE A 19 -8.93 8.06 -4.06
CA PHE A 19 -9.79 7.68 -2.96
C PHE A 19 -8.90 7.54 -1.73
N ASP A 20 -8.99 8.49 -0.80
CA ASP A 20 -8.23 8.46 0.45
C ASP A 20 -9.15 8.74 1.64
N ARG A 21 -9.13 7.86 2.65
CA ARG A 21 -9.91 7.98 3.90
C ARG A 21 -11.37 8.41 3.70
N GLY A 22 -12.03 7.85 2.68
CA GLY A 22 -13.44 8.16 2.34
C GLY A 22 -13.65 9.51 1.65
N ARG A 23 -12.59 10.24 1.29
CA ARG A 23 -12.63 11.42 0.43
C ARG A 23 -12.21 11.07 -0.98
N VAL A 24 -12.90 11.67 -1.95
CA VAL A 24 -12.58 11.55 -3.36
C VAL A 24 -12.01 12.88 -3.83
N THR A 25 -10.75 12.89 -4.22
CA THR A 25 -10.09 14.08 -4.78
C THR A 25 -9.74 13.83 -6.24
N CYS A 26 -10.03 14.81 -7.08
CA CYS A 26 -9.66 14.77 -8.49
C CYS A 26 -8.38 15.59 -8.66
N PHE A 27 -7.34 14.98 -9.18
CA PHE A 27 -6.10 15.65 -9.52
C PHE A 27 -5.93 15.70 -11.03
N GLU A 28 -5.71 16.90 -11.55
CA GLU A 28 -5.41 17.13 -12.96
C GLU A 28 -3.89 17.18 -13.12
N GLY A 29 -3.32 16.10 -13.65
CA GLY A 29 -1.88 15.88 -13.77
C GLY A 29 -1.55 14.39 -13.85
N GLY A 30 -0.30 14.08 -14.19
CA GLY A 30 0.20 12.72 -14.28
C GLY A 30 0.49 12.10 -12.90
N TYR A 31 0.86 10.82 -12.87
CA TYR A 31 1.22 10.12 -11.63
C TYR A 31 2.46 10.74 -10.96
N SER A 32 3.48 11.13 -11.74
CA SER A 32 4.69 11.78 -11.21
C SER A 32 4.39 13.14 -10.60
N ASP A 33 3.50 13.93 -11.22
CA ASP A 33 3.06 15.24 -10.70
C ASP A 33 2.31 15.09 -9.36
N PHE A 34 1.55 14.00 -9.20
CA PHE A 34 0.86 13.69 -7.95
C PHE A 34 1.84 13.38 -6.82
N LEU A 35 2.85 12.55 -7.09
CA LEU A 35 3.90 12.21 -6.10
C LEU A 35 4.70 13.45 -5.67
N GLU A 36 5.02 14.35 -6.59
CA GLU A 36 5.77 15.57 -6.29
C GLU A 36 4.96 16.60 -5.49
N ARG A 37 3.67 16.78 -5.81
CA ARG A 37 2.85 17.87 -5.23
C ARG A 37 2.04 17.49 -4.00
N ILE A 38 1.44 16.30 -4.02
CA ILE A 38 0.52 15.85 -2.97
C ILE A 38 1.22 14.77 -2.14
N GLY A 39 1.89 13.83 -2.81
CA GLY A 39 2.44 12.65 -2.16
C GLY A 39 1.34 11.81 -1.49
N TRP A 40 1.75 10.79 -0.73
CA TRP A 40 0.84 10.10 0.18
C TRP A 40 0.83 10.86 1.51
N ASP A 41 -0.37 11.15 2.03
CA ASP A 41 -0.62 12.03 3.19
C ASP A 41 -0.01 11.51 4.52
N GLY A 42 0.81 10.46 4.47
CA GLY A 42 1.66 9.97 5.54
C GLY A 42 2.99 10.71 5.70
N GLU A 43 3.47 11.46 4.70
CA GLU A 43 4.81 12.06 4.73
C GLU A 43 4.89 13.59 4.94
N GLN A 44 3.81 14.37 4.73
CA GLN A 44 3.90 15.84 4.75
C GLN A 44 2.96 16.61 5.69
N ARG A 45 2.15 15.95 6.52
CA ARG A 45 1.29 16.64 7.50
C ARG A 45 2.01 16.98 8.80
N GLN A 46 3.09 17.75 8.74
CA GLN A 46 3.67 18.40 9.93
C GLN A 46 3.64 19.93 9.92
N GLU A 47 3.29 20.63 8.83
CA GLU A 47 3.58 22.08 8.78
C GLU A 47 2.45 23.04 8.38
N ARG A 48 1.19 22.62 8.18
CA ARG A 48 0.17 23.54 7.62
C ARG A 48 -1.19 23.62 8.32
N GLU A 49 -1.27 23.39 9.63
CA GLU A 49 -2.49 23.70 10.39
C GLU A 49 -2.20 24.58 11.60
N LYS A 50 -2.01 25.87 11.32
CA LYS A 50 -2.18 26.98 12.27
C LYS A 50 -2.70 28.20 11.53
N ASP A 51 -3.96 28.17 11.12
CA ASP A 51 -4.84 29.34 11.12
C ASP A 51 -6.23 28.91 10.63
N ASP A 52 -7.20 28.80 11.53
CA ASP A 52 -8.34 29.70 11.58
C ASP A 52 -9.30 29.23 12.70
N SER A 53 -10.11 30.16 13.15
CA SER A 53 -10.56 30.34 14.51
C SER A 53 -12.05 30.07 14.69
N THR A 54 -12.39 29.83 15.95
CA THR A 54 -13.66 30.17 16.62
C THR A 54 -14.88 29.24 16.54
N SER A 55 -15.25 28.81 17.75
CA SER A 55 -16.61 28.85 18.34
C SER A 55 -17.39 27.53 18.47
N SER A 56 -17.48 27.13 19.74
CA SER A 56 -18.54 26.36 20.39
C SER A 56 -18.57 24.84 20.18
N ARG A 57 -17.94 24.11 21.13
CA ARG A 57 -18.61 22.97 21.77
C ARG A 57 -17.89 22.51 23.04
N ALA A 58 -18.69 22.31 24.07
CA ALA A 58 -18.53 21.49 25.26
C ALA A 58 -17.16 21.50 25.99
N THR A 59 -17.21 21.86 27.27
CA THR A 59 -16.13 21.62 28.24
C THR A 59 -15.54 20.20 28.10
N PRO A 60 -14.20 20.05 27.99
CA PRO A 60 -13.59 18.75 27.87
C PRO A 60 -13.75 17.99 29.20
N LYS A 61 -14.22 16.73 29.14
CA LYS A 61 -14.33 15.83 30.30
C LYS A 61 -12.96 15.48 30.92
N PHE A 62 -11.86 15.87 30.28
CA PHE A 62 -10.48 15.60 30.66
C PHE A 62 -9.59 16.85 30.48
N GLY A 63 -8.57 17.00 31.31
CA GLY A 63 -7.58 18.07 31.14
C GLY A 63 -6.74 17.88 29.87
N ALA A 64 -6.25 18.95 29.25
CA ALA A 64 -5.46 18.90 28.01
C ALA A 64 -4.25 17.94 28.06
N LYS A 65 -3.65 17.76 29.24
CA LYS A 65 -2.55 16.82 29.49
C LYS A 65 -3.01 15.35 29.42
N GLU A 66 -4.21 15.07 29.89
CA GLU A 66 -4.79 13.73 29.95
C GLU A 66 -5.29 13.29 28.56
N LEU A 67 -5.88 14.20 27.80
CA LEU A 67 -6.25 13.95 26.41
C LEU A 67 -5.04 13.59 25.54
N ARG A 68 -3.91 14.31 25.71
CA ARG A 68 -2.66 14.00 25.01
C ARG A 68 -2.11 12.62 25.38
N ARG A 69 -2.25 12.21 26.64
CA ARG A 69 -1.84 10.89 27.12
C ARG A 69 -2.69 9.79 26.50
N LEU A 70 -4.01 9.93 26.51
CA LEU A 70 -4.95 8.97 25.92
C LEU A 70 -4.71 8.80 24.41
N ARG A 71 -4.48 9.90 23.67
CA ARG A 71 -4.13 9.83 22.23
C ARG A 71 -2.81 9.09 21.98
N ALA A 72 -1.79 9.33 22.81
CA ALA A 72 -0.51 8.64 22.69
C ALA A 72 -0.63 7.14 23.00
N GLU A 73 -1.48 6.77 23.94
CA GLU A 73 -1.76 5.38 24.29
C GLU A 73 -2.46 4.64 23.15
N ILE A 74 -3.53 5.22 22.58
CA ILE A 74 -4.22 4.68 21.39
C ILE A 74 -3.28 4.53 20.20
N THR A 75 -2.41 5.52 19.96
CA THR A 75 -1.44 5.45 18.85
C THR A 75 -0.42 4.34 19.05
N ASN A 76 0.07 4.15 20.28
CA ASN A 76 1.00 3.07 20.62
C ASN A 76 0.33 1.70 20.52
N GLU A 77 -0.93 1.59 20.94
CA GLU A 77 -1.73 0.37 20.82
C GLU A 77 -1.94 0.01 19.34
N ARG A 78 -2.31 0.98 18.50
CA ARG A 78 -2.42 0.82 17.04
C ARG A 78 -1.12 0.32 16.44
N SER A 79 0.01 0.93 16.81
CA SER A 79 1.33 0.51 16.31
C SER A 79 1.64 -0.95 16.66
N ARG A 80 1.35 -1.37 17.90
CA ARG A 80 1.56 -2.76 18.33
C ARG A 80 0.64 -3.72 17.57
N ALA A 81 -0.64 -3.37 17.43
CA ALA A 81 -1.64 -4.19 16.75
C ALA A 81 -1.36 -4.34 15.24
N THR A 82 -0.81 -3.32 14.59
CA THR A 82 -0.58 -3.31 13.14
C THR A 82 0.85 -3.70 12.73
N SER A 83 1.82 -3.68 13.66
CA SER A 83 3.24 -3.95 13.35
C SER A 83 3.50 -5.32 12.70
N ALA A 84 2.86 -6.38 13.20
CA ALA A 84 3.03 -7.73 12.65
C ALA A 84 2.40 -7.87 11.26
N LEU A 85 1.23 -7.23 11.05
CA LEU A 85 0.55 -7.23 9.76
C LEU A 85 1.37 -6.48 8.70
N ARG A 86 1.88 -5.30 9.05
CA ARG A 86 2.78 -4.52 8.17
C ARG A 86 4.00 -5.34 7.76
N LYS A 87 4.66 -5.98 8.73
CA LYS A 87 5.82 -6.86 8.44
C LYS A 87 5.45 -8.02 7.51
N THR A 88 4.26 -8.61 7.70
CA THR A 88 3.78 -9.71 6.84
C THR A 88 3.50 -9.21 5.42
N ILE A 89 2.91 -8.02 5.27
CA ILE A 89 2.68 -7.38 3.97
C ILE A 89 4.02 -7.11 3.28
N ASP A 90 4.98 -6.49 3.98
CA ASP A 90 6.32 -6.24 3.44
C ASP A 90 7.00 -7.55 2.98
N GLU A 91 6.88 -8.63 3.76
CA GLU A 91 7.43 -9.95 3.40
C GLU A 91 6.75 -10.55 2.16
N LEU A 92 5.43 -10.41 2.02
CA LEU A 92 4.67 -10.86 0.85
C LEU A 92 5.03 -10.05 -0.41
N GLU A 93 5.14 -8.73 -0.31
CA GLU A 93 5.58 -7.85 -1.41
C GLU A 93 6.96 -8.25 -1.91
N ASN A 94 7.92 -8.39 -0.99
CA ASN A 94 9.27 -8.83 -1.33
C ASN A 94 9.27 -10.22 -1.98
N ARG A 95 8.41 -11.13 -1.51
CA ARG A 95 8.28 -12.47 -2.08
C ARG A 95 7.74 -12.43 -3.50
N ILE A 96 6.74 -11.61 -3.77
CA ILE A 96 6.16 -11.41 -5.10
C ILE A 96 7.24 -10.90 -6.06
N VAL A 97 7.94 -9.82 -5.69
CA VAL A 97 9.02 -9.24 -6.53
C VAL A 97 10.10 -10.28 -6.85
N ALA A 98 10.51 -11.07 -5.86
CA ALA A 98 11.49 -12.13 -6.09
C ALA A 98 10.98 -13.21 -7.05
N LEU A 99 9.73 -13.65 -6.90
CA LEU A 99 9.12 -14.64 -7.79
C LEU A 99 8.95 -14.11 -9.22
N GLU A 100 8.56 -12.84 -9.37
CA GLU A 100 8.42 -12.18 -10.67
C GLU A 100 9.76 -12.10 -11.40
N ALA A 101 10.83 -11.68 -10.71
CA ALA A 101 12.18 -11.65 -11.26
C ALA A 101 12.65 -13.06 -11.67
N GLU A 102 12.34 -14.09 -10.88
CA GLU A 102 12.61 -15.46 -11.27
C GLU A 102 11.84 -15.85 -12.53
N VAL A 103 10.54 -15.58 -12.62
CA VAL A 103 9.72 -15.88 -13.81
C VAL A 103 10.27 -15.20 -15.05
N GLU A 104 10.63 -13.91 -14.94
CA GLU A 104 11.26 -13.15 -16.02
C GLU A 104 12.54 -13.83 -16.50
N SER A 105 13.43 -14.21 -15.58
CA SER A 105 14.67 -14.93 -15.92
C SER A 105 14.41 -16.27 -16.64
N HIS A 106 13.42 -17.06 -16.21
CA HIS A 106 13.06 -18.31 -16.91
C HIS A 106 12.52 -18.02 -18.32
N ASN A 107 11.76 -16.94 -18.50
CA ASN A 107 11.21 -16.53 -19.79
C ASN A 107 12.33 -16.08 -20.75
N GLU A 108 13.28 -15.29 -20.27
CA GLU A 108 14.45 -14.88 -21.06
C GLU A 108 15.28 -16.10 -21.52
N GLU A 109 15.53 -17.06 -20.61
CA GLU A 109 16.25 -18.29 -20.95
C GLU A 109 15.48 -19.12 -21.99
N MET A 110 14.15 -19.20 -21.89
CA MET A 110 13.33 -19.87 -22.90
C MET A 110 13.41 -19.18 -24.27
N ILE A 111 13.39 -17.85 -24.32
CA ILE A 111 13.53 -17.08 -25.57
C ILE A 111 14.91 -17.35 -26.20
N ALA A 112 15.97 -17.37 -25.39
CA ALA A 112 17.32 -17.69 -25.86
C ALA A 112 17.40 -19.12 -26.44
N LEU A 113 16.74 -20.09 -25.81
CA LEU A 113 16.67 -21.48 -26.27
C LEU A 113 15.80 -21.67 -27.52
N ALA A 114 14.90 -20.74 -27.85
CA ALA A 114 14.01 -20.88 -29.00
C ALA A 114 14.73 -20.89 -30.37
N SER A 115 15.96 -20.34 -30.45
CA SER A 115 16.72 -20.21 -31.71
C SER A 115 17.52 -21.47 -32.11
N GLY A 116 17.37 -22.58 -31.39
CA GLY A 116 18.05 -23.86 -31.71
C GLY A 116 18.30 -24.79 -30.52
N GLY A 117 17.61 -24.56 -29.39
CA GLY A 117 17.88 -25.19 -28.10
C GLY A 117 17.10 -26.47 -27.82
N ASP A 118 17.30 -26.96 -26.60
CA ASP A 118 16.78 -28.22 -26.05
C ASP A 118 15.29 -28.11 -25.65
N PRO A 119 14.37 -28.83 -26.34
CA PRO A 119 12.95 -28.81 -26.03
C PRO A 119 12.60 -29.29 -24.61
N GLN A 120 13.42 -30.18 -24.03
CA GLN A 120 13.19 -30.70 -22.67
C GLN A 120 13.48 -29.63 -21.62
N ARG A 121 14.56 -28.85 -21.83
CA ARG A 121 14.90 -27.71 -20.97
C ARG A 121 13.83 -26.62 -21.05
N MET A 122 13.36 -26.28 -22.25
CA MET A 122 12.26 -25.31 -22.44
C MET A 122 10.98 -25.75 -21.70
N ALA A 123 10.59 -27.02 -21.83
CA ALA A 123 9.42 -27.54 -21.12
C ALA A 123 9.57 -27.50 -19.58
N THR A 124 10.80 -27.69 -19.09
CA THR A 124 11.11 -27.60 -17.66
C THR A 124 11.00 -26.17 -17.16
N LEU A 125 11.65 -25.22 -17.84
CA LEU A 125 11.57 -23.79 -17.53
C LEU A 125 10.12 -23.28 -17.56
N GLY A 126 9.33 -23.68 -18.57
CA GLY A 126 7.92 -23.31 -18.67
C GLY A 126 7.07 -23.86 -17.53
N ARG A 127 7.38 -25.05 -17.03
CA ARG A 127 6.72 -25.61 -15.83
C ARG A 127 7.07 -24.82 -14.58
N MET A 128 8.35 -24.49 -14.40
CA MET A 128 8.83 -23.70 -13.26
C MET A 128 8.22 -22.29 -13.27
N ALA A 129 8.16 -21.64 -14.44
CA ALA A 129 7.51 -20.35 -14.60
C ALA A 129 6.02 -20.42 -14.24
N LYS A 130 5.31 -21.47 -14.69
CA LYS A 130 3.89 -21.68 -14.35
C LYS A 130 3.68 -21.89 -12.85
N GLU A 131 4.52 -22.69 -12.19
CA GLU A 131 4.46 -22.92 -10.75
C GLU A 131 4.66 -21.63 -9.96
N LYS A 132 5.66 -20.83 -10.36
CA LYS A 132 5.94 -19.53 -9.73
C LYS A 132 4.82 -18.52 -9.97
N ASN A 133 4.23 -18.48 -11.15
CA ASN A 133 3.03 -17.67 -11.39
C ASN A 133 1.87 -18.06 -10.47
N GLY A 134 1.64 -19.35 -10.24
CA GLY A 134 0.64 -19.80 -9.26
C GLY A 134 0.98 -19.38 -7.81
N ALA A 135 2.28 -19.38 -7.45
CA ALA A 135 2.73 -18.87 -6.17
C ALA A 135 2.56 -17.36 -6.04
N ILE A 136 2.79 -16.60 -7.12
CA ILE A 136 2.54 -15.15 -7.19
C ILE A 136 1.06 -14.85 -6.98
N GLU A 137 0.17 -15.54 -7.71
CA GLU A 137 -1.29 -15.40 -7.54
C GLU A 137 -1.72 -15.66 -6.09
N SER A 138 -1.17 -16.71 -5.47
CA SER A 138 -1.47 -17.04 -4.07
C SER A 138 -0.95 -15.98 -3.10
N ALA A 139 0.27 -15.47 -3.32
CA ALA A 139 0.87 -14.42 -2.50
C ALA A 139 0.10 -13.10 -2.61
N PHE A 140 -0.37 -12.74 -3.81
CA PHE A 140 -1.24 -11.57 -4.00
C PHE A 140 -2.57 -11.72 -3.26
N SER A 141 -3.19 -12.90 -3.32
CA SER A 141 -4.43 -13.15 -2.57
C SER A 141 -4.23 -13.03 -1.06
N GLU A 142 -3.09 -13.52 -0.54
CA GLU A 142 -2.76 -13.34 0.87
C GLU A 142 -2.48 -11.87 1.20
N LEU A 143 -1.73 -11.17 0.36
CA LEU A 143 -1.43 -9.75 0.53
C LEU A 143 -2.70 -8.90 0.59
N GLU A 144 -3.67 -9.16 -0.27
CA GLU A 144 -4.98 -8.50 -0.26
C GLU A 144 -5.68 -8.71 1.09
N GLN A 145 -5.76 -9.95 1.57
CA GLN A 145 -6.38 -10.27 2.87
C GLN A 145 -5.70 -9.57 4.04
N ARG A 146 -4.35 -9.55 4.06
CA ARG A 146 -3.58 -8.89 5.13
C ARG A 146 -3.73 -7.37 5.08
N SER A 147 -3.80 -6.80 3.89
CA SER A 147 -4.00 -5.37 3.68
C SER A 147 -5.39 -4.94 4.14
N GLU A 148 -6.43 -5.69 3.78
CA GLU A 148 -7.80 -5.45 4.29
C GLU A 148 -7.89 -5.56 5.82
N GLU A 149 -7.18 -6.51 6.42
CA GLU A 149 -7.11 -6.67 7.87
C GLU A 149 -6.43 -5.46 8.53
N LEU A 150 -5.32 -5.00 7.95
CA LEU A 150 -4.60 -3.81 8.39
C LEU A 150 -5.48 -2.55 8.31
N ASP A 151 -6.19 -2.36 7.20
CA ASP A 151 -7.09 -1.23 6.98
C ASP A 151 -8.24 -1.23 7.98
N ARG A 152 -8.84 -2.40 8.23
CA ARG A 152 -9.91 -2.56 9.22
C ARG A 152 -9.46 -2.17 10.62
N ILE A 153 -8.31 -2.68 11.06
CA ILE A 153 -7.76 -2.36 12.39
C ILE A 153 -7.42 -0.86 12.46
N THR A 154 -6.81 -0.32 11.42
CA THR A 154 -6.45 1.11 11.37
C THR A 154 -7.69 1.98 11.46
N ALA A 155 -8.77 1.65 10.75
CA ALA A 155 -10.04 2.36 10.81
C ALA A 155 -10.67 2.32 12.21
N GLU A 156 -10.63 1.18 12.91
CA GLU A 156 -11.11 1.07 14.29
C GLU A 156 -10.36 2.04 15.23
N PHE A 157 -9.04 2.09 15.13
CA PHE A 157 -8.23 2.99 15.93
C PHE A 157 -8.43 4.47 15.57
N ASP A 158 -8.68 4.78 14.29
CA ASP A 158 -8.96 6.15 13.86
C ASP A 158 -10.31 6.65 14.38
N VAL A 159 -11.34 5.77 14.43
CA VAL A 159 -12.62 6.08 15.10
C VAL A 159 -12.40 6.34 16.59
N ARG A 160 -11.70 5.45 17.29
CA ARG A 160 -11.35 5.63 18.73
C ARG A 160 -10.59 6.94 18.99
N LEU A 161 -9.74 7.37 18.05
CA LEU A 161 -9.01 8.63 18.15
C LEU A 161 -9.93 9.85 17.96
N SER A 162 -10.87 9.77 17.01
CA SER A 162 -11.85 10.84 16.73
C SER A 162 -12.84 11.06 17.89
N GLU A 163 -13.15 10.02 18.66
CA GLU A 163 -13.98 10.13 19.88
C GLU A 163 -13.29 10.91 21.01
N LEU A 164 -11.97 11.13 20.90
CA LEU A 164 -11.17 11.97 21.80
C LEU A 164 -10.94 13.39 21.26
N GLU A 165 -11.60 13.81 20.18
CA GLU A 165 -11.63 15.19 19.68
C GLU A 165 -12.85 15.96 20.20
#